data_AF-A0A2D6AJK1-F1
#
_entry.id   AF-A0A2D6AJK1-F1
#
_cell.length_a   1.000
_cell.length_b   1.000
_cell.length_c   1.000
_cell.angle_alpha   90.00
_cell.angle_beta   90.00
_cell.angle_gamma   90.00
#
_symmetry.space_group_name_H-M   'P 1'
#
loop_
_entity.id
_entity.type
_entity.pdbx_description
1 polymer ?
#
loop_
_entity_poly.entity_id
_entity_poly.type
_entity_poly.pdbx_seq_one_letter_code
_entity_poly.pdbx_strand_id
1 'polypeptide(L)'
;MARNPHFKDYSGEQNVVEDLSIEIIKSMGRDMVYVPRTLVNKDELFGEDTISKFDDGYQLEMYIASVDGFEGEGDVLSKFGIEIKDRMDLIVSRKRFDETVGIYEEITRPKEGDLIYFPLSKTLFEINFVEHENPFYQLGKLFTYRLSCEVFTYSQEEIDTGYSDIDTVESEIKKFAIEFDLGTRISGVAATNFFEGESVFQVADVTGDTALLANATATAIATDWSALNTKLTLTTIVGTILTSTGQTLRGAVSGAEYEINSSTTTTLIIPQEPQDDKPAGDNEDIELFRDQDDIFDFTDTDPFSEGDY
;
A
#
# COMPACT_ATOMS: atom_id res chain seq x y z
N MET A 1 -12.84 54.84 -16.76
CA MET A 1 -13.35 53.54 -16.29
C MET A 1 -13.07 52.54 -17.39
N ALA A 2 -12.38 51.43 -17.11
CA ALA A 2 -11.88 50.53 -18.14
C ALA A 2 -12.88 49.44 -18.60
N ARG A 3 -13.93 49.15 -17.82
CA ARG A 3 -15.00 48.17 -18.13
C ARG A 3 -16.34 48.86 -18.31
N ASN A 4 -17.20 48.32 -19.19
CA ASN A 4 -18.54 48.83 -19.45
C ASN A 4 -19.42 48.75 -18.16
N PRO A 5 -19.95 49.86 -17.63
CA PRO A 5 -20.76 49.89 -16.41
C PRO A 5 -22.06 49.06 -16.46
N HIS A 6 -22.54 48.73 -17.66
CA HIS A 6 -23.77 47.97 -17.88
C HIS A 6 -23.59 46.45 -17.85
N PHE A 7 -22.35 45.95 -17.89
CA PHE A 7 -22.04 44.52 -17.80
C PHE A 7 -21.37 44.21 -16.47
N LYS A 8 -22.19 43.91 -15.46
CA LYS A 8 -21.76 43.48 -14.13
C LYS A 8 -21.88 41.97 -14.01
N ASP A 9 -21.03 41.39 -13.20
CA ASP A 9 -21.11 39.96 -12.87
C ASP A 9 -22.37 39.75 -12.01
N TYR A 10 -23.35 39.00 -12.54
CA TYR A 10 -24.64 38.75 -11.89
C TYR A 10 -24.67 37.34 -11.29
N SER A 11 -25.14 37.23 -10.05
CA SER A 11 -25.17 35.96 -9.31
C SER A 11 -26.02 34.88 -10.00
N GLY A 12 -27.10 35.26 -10.70
CA GLY A 12 -27.90 34.29 -11.44
C GLY A 12 -27.18 33.68 -12.64
N GLU A 13 -26.35 34.45 -13.35
CA GLU A 13 -25.52 33.91 -14.46
C GLU A 13 -24.43 33.00 -13.92
N GLN A 14 -23.79 33.39 -12.81
CA GLN A 14 -22.80 32.55 -12.12
C GLN A 14 -23.40 31.20 -11.70
N ASN A 15 -24.61 31.19 -11.13
CA ASN A 15 -25.28 29.96 -10.72
C ASN A 15 -25.60 29.06 -11.92
N VAL A 16 -26.06 29.62 -13.04
CA VAL A 16 -26.34 28.83 -14.26
C VAL A 16 -25.06 28.21 -14.80
N VAL A 17 -23.94 28.95 -14.82
CA VAL A 17 -22.65 28.40 -15.25
C VAL A 17 -22.15 27.32 -14.30
N GLU A 18 -22.30 27.53 -12.99
CA GLU A 18 -21.96 26.54 -11.96
C GLU A 18 -22.77 25.25 -12.11
N ASP A 19 -24.09 25.35 -12.28
CA ASP A 19 -24.98 24.20 -12.46
C ASP A 19 -24.70 23.47 -13.78
N LEU A 20 -24.41 24.20 -14.87
CA LEU A 20 -23.98 23.57 -16.14
C LEU A 20 -22.65 22.84 -15.98
N SER A 21 -21.71 23.40 -15.23
CA SER A 21 -20.40 22.78 -14.98
C SER A 21 -20.55 21.48 -14.18
N ILE A 22 -21.44 21.48 -13.18
CA ILE A 22 -21.82 20.28 -12.43
C ILE A 22 -22.42 19.22 -13.35
N GLU A 23 -23.37 19.59 -14.21
CA GLU A 23 -24.00 18.62 -15.12
C GLU A 23 -23.03 18.06 -16.16
N ILE A 24 -22.04 18.84 -16.62
CA ILE A 24 -20.96 18.35 -17.47
C ILE A 24 -20.12 17.30 -16.72
N ILE A 25 -19.70 17.60 -15.49
CA ILE A 25 -18.89 16.68 -14.68
C ILE A 25 -19.68 15.39 -14.39
N LYS A 26 -20.97 15.48 -14.08
CA LYS A 26 -21.81 14.28 -13.90
C LYS A 26 -21.98 13.46 -15.18
N SER A 27 -22.09 14.13 -16.33
CA SER A 27 -22.34 13.45 -17.61
C SER A 27 -21.08 12.77 -18.17
N MET A 28 -19.91 13.39 -17.99
CA MET A 28 -18.66 12.95 -18.61
C MET A 28 -17.63 12.41 -17.61
N GLY A 29 -17.79 12.73 -16.33
CA GLY A 29 -16.92 12.27 -15.26
C GLY A 29 -17.20 10.84 -14.84
N ARG A 30 -16.52 10.44 -13.76
CA ARG A 30 -16.62 9.12 -13.15
C ARG A 30 -16.89 9.28 -11.67
N ASP A 31 -17.56 8.29 -11.10
CA ASP A 31 -17.75 8.18 -9.67
C ASP A 31 -16.44 7.72 -9.03
N MET A 32 -15.92 8.55 -8.13
CA MET A 32 -14.71 8.29 -7.35
C MET A 32 -15.02 8.46 -5.86
N VAL A 33 -14.17 7.93 -5.00
CA VAL A 33 -14.32 8.12 -3.54
C VAL A 33 -13.20 9.03 -3.07
N TYR A 34 -13.58 10.17 -2.51
CA TYR A 34 -12.67 11.09 -1.84
C TYR A 34 -12.53 10.69 -0.38
N VAL A 35 -11.30 10.56 0.08
CA VAL A 35 -10.94 10.04 1.40
C VAL A 35 -10.09 11.11 2.11
N PRO A 36 -10.67 11.89 3.04
CA PRO A 36 -9.92 12.92 3.75
C PRO A 36 -8.91 12.33 4.72
N ARG A 37 -7.75 12.99 4.83
CA ARG A 37 -6.72 12.63 5.80
C ARG A 37 -7.05 13.22 7.17
N THR A 38 -7.02 12.36 8.19
CA THR A 38 -7.02 12.75 9.60
C THR A 38 -5.59 12.70 10.15
N LEU A 39 -5.14 13.81 10.73
CA LEU A 39 -3.83 13.93 11.37
C LEU A 39 -3.94 13.50 12.82
N VAL A 40 -3.24 12.43 13.22
CA VAL A 40 -3.37 11.84 14.57
C VAL A 40 -2.36 12.46 15.55
N ASN A 41 -1.11 12.68 15.12
CA ASN A 41 -0.04 13.13 16.00
C ASN A 41 0.73 14.31 15.43
N LYS A 42 0.02 15.42 15.23
CA LYS A 42 0.59 16.66 14.74
C LYS A 42 1.59 17.25 15.75
N ASP A 43 2.88 17.25 15.42
CA ASP A 43 3.86 18.03 16.17
C ASP A 43 3.64 19.53 15.91
N GLU A 44 3.26 20.29 16.92
CA GLU A 44 3.01 21.73 16.80
C GLU A 44 4.29 22.55 16.55
N LEU A 45 5.49 21.99 16.83
CA LEU A 45 6.77 22.70 16.65
C LEU A 45 7.30 22.61 15.23
N PHE A 46 7.20 21.44 14.60
CA PHE A 46 7.71 21.20 13.24
C PHE A 46 6.59 21.10 12.20
N GLY A 47 5.34 20.95 12.62
CA GLY A 47 4.20 20.78 11.72
C GLY A 47 4.22 19.45 10.96
N GLU A 48 5.14 18.56 11.30
CA GLU A 48 5.26 17.22 10.74
C GLU A 48 4.37 16.27 11.54
N ASP A 49 3.64 15.42 10.84
CA ASP A 49 2.89 14.33 11.42
C ASP A 49 3.59 13.03 11.04
N THR A 50 3.84 12.18 12.03
CA THR A 50 4.54 10.92 11.82
C THR A 50 3.62 9.82 11.31
N ILE A 51 2.28 9.93 11.52
CA ILE A 51 1.32 8.89 11.15
C ILE A 51 0.00 9.51 10.66
N SER A 52 -0.40 9.17 9.44
CA SER A 52 -1.69 9.56 8.85
C SER A 52 -2.74 8.47 9.04
N LYS A 53 -4.00 8.89 9.22
CA LYS A 53 -5.16 8.00 9.32
C LYS A 53 -6.26 8.43 8.35
N PHE A 54 -6.98 7.47 7.80
CA PHE A 54 -8.07 7.67 6.83
C PHE A 54 -9.31 6.89 7.28
N ASP A 55 -10.27 7.60 7.88
CA ASP A 55 -11.42 7.00 8.58
C ASP A 55 -12.75 7.09 7.81
N ASP A 56 -12.80 7.94 6.79
CA ASP A 56 -14.05 8.28 6.11
C ASP A 56 -13.86 8.28 4.59
N GLY A 57 -14.93 7.97 3.85
CA GLY A 57 -14.94 7.98 2.40
C GLY A 57 -16.23 8.60 1.83
N TYR A 58 -16.08 9.55 0.92
CA TYR A 58 -17.19 10.29 0.31
C TYR A 58 -17.21 10.07 -1.20
N GLN A 59 -18.27 9.44 -1.70
CA GLN A 59 -18.45 9.28 -3.14
C GLN A 59 -18.77 10.61 -3.81
N LEU A 60 -18.04 10.93 -4.87
CA LEU A 60 -18.17 12.18 -5.61
C LEU A 60 -17.87 12.00 -7.10
N GLU A 61 -18.59 12.72 -7.95
CA GLU A 61 -18.29 12.79 -9.38
C GLU A 61 -17.05 13.66 -9.66
N MET A 62 -16.07 13.08 -10.36
CA MET A 62 -14.86 13.79 -10.79
C MET A 62 -14.64 13.60 -12.29
N TYR A 63 -14.25 14.66 -12.97
CA TYR A 63 -13.89 14.61 -14.38
C TYR A 63 -12.39 14.42 -14.54
N ILE A 64 -11.98 13.40 -15.29
CA ILE A 64 -10.58 13.17 -15.62
C ILE A 64 -10.19 14.18 -16.70
N ALA A 65 -9.39 15.16 -16.29
CA ALA A 65 -8.94 16.25 -17.15
C ALA A 65 -7.59 16.01 -17.79
N SER A 66 -6.97 14.85 -17.55
CA SER A 66 -5.76 14.46 -18.26
C SER A 66 -6.05 14.43 -19.77
N VAL A 67 -5.49 15.42 -20.48
CA VAL A 67 -5.59 15.58 -21.94
C VAL A 67 -4.26 15.21 -22.58
N ASP A 68 -3.64 14.10 -22.17
CA ASP A 68 -2.75 13.38 -23.08
C ASP A 68 -2.46 12.00 -22.51
N GLY A 69 -2.57 10.98 -23.37
CA GLY A 69 -1.93 9.71 -23.06
C GLY A 69 -0.43 9.96 -23.08
N PHE A 70 0.29 9.49 -22.06
CA PHE A 70 1.75 9.39 -22.11
C PHE A 70 2.56 10.69 -22.08
N GLU A 71 2.07 11.81 -21.55
CA GLU A 71 2.98 12.86 -21.04
C GLU A 71 3.42 12.55 -19.60
N GLY A 72 3.90 11.32 -19.40
CA GLY A 72 4.82 11.05 -18.31
C GLY A 72 6.04 11.92 -18.58
N GLU A 73 6.31 12.86 -17.67
CA GLU A 73 7.60 13.51 -17.58
C GLU A 73 8.65 12.39 -17.56
N GLY A 74 9.30 12.17 -18.71
CA GLY A 74 10.03 10.93 -18.97
C GLY A 74 11.03 10.65 -17.86
N ASP A 75 11.07 9.38 -17.41
CA ASP A 75 11.98 8.82 -16.41
C ASP A 75 12.79 9.89 -15.67
N VAL A 76 12.19 10.48 -14.64
CA VAL A 76 12.92 11.40 -13.78
C VAL A 76 13.97 10.57 -13.05
N LEU A 77 15.21 10.61 -13.55
CA LEU A 77 16.34 9.95 -12.93
C LEU A 77 16.64 10.65 -11.60
N SER A 78 16.07 10.13 -10.52
CA SER A 78 16.39 10.52 -9.16
C SER A 78 17.78 9.98 -8.80
N LYS A 79 18.44 10.57 -7.80
CA LYS A 79 19.74 10.10 -7.30
C LYS A 79 19.69 8.67 -6.72
N PHE A 80 18.49 8.11 -6.59
CA PHE A 80 18.20 6.78 -6.04
C PHE A 80 17.64 5.79 -7.07
N GLY A 81 17.42 6.18 -8.33
CA GLY A 81 16.87 5.30 -9.36
C GLY A 81 15.91 5.99 -10.32
N ILE A 82 15.28 5.19 -11.19
CA ILE A 82 14.17 5.60 -12.04
C ILE A 82 12.88 5.33 -11.26
N GLU A 83 12.11 6.36 -10.96
CA GLU A 83 10.82 6.23 -10.28
C GLU A 83 9.72 6.67 -11.25
N ILE A 84 8.88 5.73 -11.68
CA ILE A 84 7.76 5.98 -12.59
C ILE A 84 6.50 6.02 -11.74
N LYS A 85 5.99 7.22 -11.45
CA LYS A 85 4.67 7.40 -10.81
C LYS A 85 3.64 7.82 -11.84
N ASP A 86 2.53 7.10 -11.85
CA ASP A 86 1.37 7.53 -12.64
C ASP A 86 0.75 8.78 -12.00
N ARG A 87 0.55 9.81 -12.82
CA ARG A 87 -0.10 11.08 -12.43
C ARG A 87 -1.43 11.23 -13.15
N MET A 88 -2.43 11.76 -12.45
CA MET A 88 -3.75 12.07 -13.00
C MET A 88 -4.21 13.46 -12.56
N ASP A 89 -4.73 14.23 -13.52
CA ASP A 89 -5.42 15.48 -13.24
C ASP A 89 -6.93 15.26 -13.19
N LEU A 90 -7.54 15.68 -12.08
CA LEU A 90 -8.96 15.58 -11.83
C LEU A 90 -9.58 16.97 -11.69
N ILE A 91 -10.82 17.11 -12.16
CA ILE A 91 -11.62 18.32 -12.00
C ILE A 91 -12.85 17.97 -11.17
N VAL A 92 -13.05 18.72 -10.09
CA VAL A 92 -14.17 18.59 -9.16
C VAL A 92 -14.96 19.90 -9.09
N SER A 93 -16.29 19.82 -9.00
CA SER A 93 -17.10 21.01 -8.72
C SER A 93 -16.99 21.45 -7.26
N ARG A 94 -16.78 22.75 -7.04
CA ARG A 94 -16.64 23.32 -5.69
C ARG A 94 -17.92 23.19 -4.88
N LYS A 95 -19.06 23.47 -5.52
CA LYS A 95 -20.39 23.39 -4.89
C LYS A 95 -20.72 21.96 -4.49
N ARG A 96 -20.40 20.99 -5.34
CA ARG A 96 -20.62 19.57 -5.03
C ARG A 96 -19.76 19.09 -3.88
N PHE A 97 -18.48 19.44 -3.90
CA PHE A 97 -17.57 19.12 -2.81
C PHE A 97 -18.05 19.69 -1.46
N ASP A 98 -18.51 20.94 -1.45
CA ASP A 98 -19.05 21.59 -0.25
C ASP A 98 -20.31 20.86 0.25
N GLU A 99 -21.23 20.49 -0.65
CA GLU A 99 -22.46 19.75 -0.33
C GLU A 99 -22.23 18.33 0.19
N THR A 100 -21.17 17.63 -0.24
CA THR A 100 -20.95 16.22 0.10
C THR A 100 -19.89 15.99 1.16
N VAL A 101 -18.83 16.79 1.18
CA VAL A 101 -17.68 16.62 2.08
C VAL A 101 -17.61 17.77 3.08
N GLY A 102 -17.76 19.01 2.60
CA GLY A 102 -17.57 20.21 3.44
C GLY A 102 -18.55 20.31 4.61
N ILE A 103 -19.75 19.77 4.46
CA ILE A 103 -20.76 19.71 5.54
C ILE A 103 -20.33 18.77 6.68
N TYR A 104 -19.63 17.66 6.39
CA TYR A 104 -19.30 16.64 7.39
C TYR A 104 -17.92 16.85 8.01
N GLU A 105 -16.95 17.25 7.20
CA GLU A 105 -15.54 17.40 7.61
C GLU A 105 -15.15 18.85 8.00
N GLU A 106 -16.08 19.80 7.90
CA GLU A 106 -15.83 21.25 8.07
C GLU A 106 -14.69 21.80 7.18
N ILE A 107 -14.43 21.16 6.04
CA ILE A 107 -13.42 21.58 5.06
C ILE A 107 -14.05 22.32 3.88
N THR A 108 -13.44 23.43 3.46
CA THR A 108 -13.96 24.27 2.37
C THR A 108 -13.35 23.97 1.00
N ARG A 109 -12.34 23.09 0.98
CA ARG A 109 -11.64 22.63 -0.22
C ARG A 109 -10.97 21.28 0.03
N PRO A 110 -10.71 20.49 -1.04
CA PRO A 110 -9.78 19.37 -0.97
C PRO A 110 -8.42 19.82 -0.44
N LYS A 111 -7.76 19.00 0.38
CA LYS A 111 -6.44 19.29 0.91
C LYS A 111 -5.39 18.43 0.22
N GLU A 112 -4.18 18.94 0.23
CA GLU A 112 -3.01 18.19 -0.18
C GLU A 112 -2.75 17.04 0.81
N GLY A 113 -2.46 15.85 0.28
CA GLY A 113 -2.28 14.61 1.06
C GLY A 113 -3.55 13.82 1.35
N ASP A 114 -4.72 14.26 0.86
CA ASP A 114 -5.94 13.44 0.86
C ASP A 114 -5.89 12.39 -0.27
N LEU A 115 -6.67 11.32 -0.14
CA LEU A 115 -6.70 10.24 -1.12
C LEU A 115 -7.95 10.28 -1.99
N ILE A 116 -7.82 9.77 -3.21
CA ILE A 116 -8.90 9.56 -4.16
C ILE A 116 -8.81 8.12 -4.65
N TYR A 117 -9.84 7.34 -4.36
CA TYR A 117 -9.98 5.99 -4.88
C TYR A 117 -10.71 6.00 -6.22
N PHE A 118 -10.13 5.34 -7.22
CA PHE A 118 -10.77 5.12 -8.49
C PHE A 118 -11.27 3.67 -8.62
N PRO A 119 -12.61 3.42 -8.54
CA PRO A 119 -13.14 2.06 -8.55
C PRO A 119 -12.85 1.24 -9.81
N LEU A 120 -12.62 1.89 -10.96
CA LEU A 120 -12.39 1.20 -12.22
C LEU A 120 -10.98 0.59 -12.31
N SER A 121 -9.97 1.30 -11.83
CA SER A 121 -8.58 0.84 -11.78
C SER A 121 -8.23 0.17 -10.46
N LYS A 122 -9.07 0.31 -9.43
CA LYS A 122 -8.80 -0.09 -8.03
C LYS A 122 -7.52 0.53 -7.47
N THR A 123 -7.16 1.71 -7.96
CA THR A 123 -5.95 2.43 -7.52
C THR A 123 -6.32 3.59 -6.61
N LEU A 124 -5.48 3.82 -5.60
CA LEU A 124 -5.52 5.02 -4.76
C LEU A 124 -4.56 6.07 -5.31
N PHE A 125 -5.03 7.31 -5.38
CA PHE A 125 -4.23 8.46 -5.76
C PHE A 125 -4.16 9.44 -4.59
N GLU A 126 -2.98 9.95 -4.30
CA GLU A 126 -2.76 11.04 -3.35
C GLU A 126 -2.84 12.40 -4.08
N ILE A 127 -3.50 13.37 -3.47
CA ILE A 127 -3.58 14.73 -3.98
C ILE A 127 -2.30 15.49 -3.62
N ASN A 128 -1.44 15.73 -4.62
CA ASN A 128 -0.22 16.51 -4.40
C ASN A 128 -0.49 18.01 -4.38
N PHE A 129 -1.39 18.47 -5.24
CA PHE A 129 -1.65 19.90 -5.38
C PHE A 129 -3.10 20.19 -5.77
N VAL A 130 -3.66 21.22 -5.12
CA VAL A 130 -5.02 21.71 -5.38
C VAL A 130 -4.95 23.11 -5.98
N GLU A 131 -5.21 23.20 -7.28
CA GLU A 131 -5.38 24.49 -7.96
C GLU A 131 -6.69 25.13 -7.53
N HIS A 132 -6.58 26.13 -6.66
CA HIS A 132 -7.71 26.93 -6.18
C HIS A 132 -7.74 28.36 -6.72
N GLU A 133 -6.73 28.74 -7.51
CA GLU A 133 -6.60 30.07 -8.11
C GLU A 133 -6.24 29.96 -9.60
N ASN A 134 -7.21 30.22 -10.47
CA ASN A 134 -6.95 30.44 -11.89
C ASN A 134 -7.09 31.95 -12.16
N PRO A 135 -6.07 32.64 -12.73
CA PRO A 135 -6.14 34.08 -13.00
C PRO A 135 -7.30 34.48 -13.93
N PHE A 136 -7.90 33.52 -14.65
CA PHE A 136 -9.03 33.74 -15.54
C PHE A 136 -10.37 33.29 -14.93
N TYR A 137 -10.90 34.08 -13.99
CA TYR A 137 -12.24 33.87 -13.47
C TYR A 137 -13.31 34.32 -14.48
N GLN A 138 -13.93 33.36 -15.16
CA GLN A 138 -15.14 33.63 -15.94
C GLN A 138 -16.23 34.11 -14.97
N LEU A 139 -16.74 35.33 -15.17
CA LEU A 139 -17.72 35.99 -14.27
C LEU A 139 -17.22 36.25 -12.83
N GLY A 140 -15.92 36.24 -12.56
CA GLY A 140 -15.36 36.63 -11.26
C GLY A 140 -15.48 35.58 -10.15
N LYS A 141 -15.84 34.33 -10.45
CA LYS A 141 -15.82 33.19 -9.51
C LYS A 141 -15.18 31.96 -10.15
N LEU A 142 -14.49 31.14 -9.36
CA LEU A 142 -14.07 29.79 -9.75
C LEU A 142 -15.17 28.80 -9.40
N PHE A 143 -15.54 27.92 -10.32
CA PHE A 143 -16.61 26.92 -10.14
C PHE A 143 -16.08 25.50 -9.89
N THR A 144 -14.81 25.24 -10.22
CA THR A 144 -14.18 23.92 -10.14
C THR A 144 -12.83 24.00 -9.44
N TYR A 145 -12.43 22.97 -8.70
CA TYR A 145 -11.03 22.75 -8.32
C TYR A 145 -10.38 21.81 -9.32
N ARG A 146 -9.10 22.04 -9.62
CA ARG A 146 -8.27 21.08 -10.35
C ARG A 146 -7.29 20.46 -9.37
N LEU A 147 -7.26 19.13 -9.35
CA LEU A 147 -6.47 18.32 -8.43
C LEU A 147 -5.42 17.59 -9.26
N SER A 148 -4.16 17.79 -8.94
CA SER A 148 -3.07 16.99 -9.49
C SER A 148 -2.74 15.89 -8.50
N CYS A 149 -2.95 14.65 -8.93
CA CYS A 149 -2.85 13.48 -8.07
C CYS A 149 -1.81 12.50 -8.60
N GLU A 150 -1.13 11.78 -7.72
CA GLU A 150 -0.17 10.72 -8.06
C GLU A 150 -0.56 9.42 -7.36
N VAL A 151 -0.11 8.27 -7.85
CA VAL A 151 -0.40 6.98 -7.20
C VAL A 151 0.13 7.01 -5.76
N PHE A 152 -0.76 6.68 -4.82
CA PHE A 152 -0.47 6.65 -3.40
C PHE A 152 0.54 5.54 -3.09
N THR A 153 1.55 5.87 -2.30
CA THR A 153 2.52 4.89 -1.79
C THR A 153 2.22 4.64 -0.31
N TYR A 154 1.89 3.40 0.02
CA TYR A 154 1.59 3.02 1.40
C TYR A 154 2.84 3.14 2.30
N SER A 155 2.73 3.91 3.38
CA SER A 155 3.78 4.17 4.37
C SER A 155 3.25 3.99 5.81
N GLN A 156 2.60 2.85 6.06
CA GLN A 156 2.10 2.44 7.38
C GLN A 156 0.91 3.24 7.92
N GLU A 157 0.14 3.88 7.04
CA GLU A 157 -1.11 4.54 7.40
C GLU A 157 -2.20 3.54 7.81
N GLU A 158 -3.16 4.01 8.61
CA GLU A 158 -4.37 3.27 8.94
C GLU A 158 -5.49 3.71 8.01
N ILE A 159 -6.08 2.77 7.27
CA ILE A 159 -7.14 3.03 6.28
C ILE A 159 -8.36 2.18 6.66
N ASP A 160 -9.37 2.84 7.22
CA ASP A 160 -10.66 2.25 7.59
C ASP A 160 -11.78 3.19 7.12
N THR A 161 -12.00 3.23 5.81
CA THR A 161 -12.91 4.18 5.15
C THR A 161 -14.37 3.71 5.14
N GLY A 162 -14.63 2.48 5.59
CA GLY A 162 -15.92 1.82 5.52
C GLY A 162 -16.26 1.25 4.12
N TYR A 163 -15.37 1.38 3.14
CA TYR A 163 -15.47 0.76 1.83
C TYR A 163 -14.56 -0.45 1.74
N SER A 164 -15.15 -1.64 1.63
CA SER A 164 -14.40 -2.90 1.61
C SER A 164 -13.26 -2.93 0.58
N ASP A 165 -13.46 -2.32 -0.59
CA ASP A 165 -12.48 -2.34 -1.68
C ASP A 165 -11.27 -1.41 -1.43
N ILE A 166 -11.45 -0.39 -0.58
CA ILE A 166 -10.38 0.53 -0.18
C ILE A 166 -9.63 -0.08 1.01
N ASP A 167 -10.38 -0.57 1.99
CA ASP A 167 -9.81 -1.17 3.21
C ASP A 167 -9.05 -2.48 2.87
N THR A 168 -9.42 -3.18 1.79
CA THR A 168 -8.64 -4.33 1.31
C THR A 168 -7.22 -3.97 0.92
N VAL A 169 -6.96 -2.76 0.42
CA VAL A 169 -5.59 -2.32 0.06
C VAL A 169 -4.69 -2.36 1.29
N GLU A 170 -5.22 -1.94 2.44
CA GLU A 170 -4.53 -2.06 3.71
C GLU A 170 -4.25 -3.53 4.05
N SER A 171 -5.25 -4.40 3.95
CA SER A 171 -5.12 -5.83 4.30
C SER A 171 -4.22 -6.64 3.34
N GLU A 172 -4.16 -6.25 2.06
CA GLU A 172 -3.32 -6.89 1.04
C GLU A 172 -1.85 -6.52 1.21
N ILE A 173 -1.58 -5.27 1.63
CA ILE A 173 -0.22 -4.76 1.86
C ILE A 173 0.26 -5.08 3.30
N LYS A 174 -0.65 -5.22 4.28
CA LYS A 174 -0.35 -5.64 5.65
C LYS A 174 -0.40 -7.17 5.80
N LYS A 175 0.75 -7.83 5.79
CA LYS A 175 0.89 -9.14 6.45
C LYS A 175 1.50 -8.98 7.83
N PHE A 176 0.71 -9.22 8.86
CA PHE A 176 1.20 -9.32 10.22
C PHE A 176 2.08 -10.56 10.35
N ALA A 177 3.33 -10.38 10.79
CA ALA A 177 4.12 -11.50 11.27
C ALA A 177 3.58 -11.96 12.63
N ILE A 178 3.40 -13.27 12.80
CA ILE A 178 2.99 -13.87 14.07
C ILE A 178 4.21 -14.52 14.70
N GLU A 179 4.51 -14.16 15.94
CA GLU A 179 5.54 -14.83 16.74
C GLU A 179 4.89 -15.99 17.50
N PHE A 180 5.47 -17.16 17.37
CA PHE A 180 5.11 -18.35 18.12
C PHE A 180 6.17 -18.62 19.18
N ASP A 181 5.71 -18.76 20.42
CA ASP A 181 6.50 -19.31 21.52
C ASP A 181 6.46 -20.83 21.40
N LEU A 182 7.61 -21.41 21.08
CA LEU A 182 7.78 -22.84 20.89
C LEU A 182 8.34 -23.47 22.17
N GLY A 183 7.74 -24.59 22.57
CA GLY A 183 8.07 -25.34 23.76
C GLY A 183 9.04 -26.48 23.47
N THR A 184 8.61 -27.70 23.80
CA THR A 184 9.48 -28.87 23.74
C THR A 184 9.75 -29.28 22.29
N ARG A 185 11.01 -29.55 21.98
CA ARG A 185 11.41 -30.11 20.69
C ARG A 185 10.96 -31.56 20.57
N ILE A 186 10.26 -31.89 19.48
CA ILE A 186 9.70 -33.23 19.21
C ILE A 186 10.43 -33.93 18.03
N SER A 187 11.28 -33.21 17.29
CA SER A 187 11.96 -33.77 16.11
C SER A 187 13.00 -34.85 16.41
N GLY A 188 12.96 -35.95 15.63
CA GLY A 188 13.97 -37.00 15.58
C GLY A 188 15.18 -36.70 14.68
N VAL A 189 15.18 -35.55 13.99
CA VAL A 189 16.26 -35.11 13.08
C VAL A 189 17.40 -34.45 13.88
N ALA A 190 18.59 -34.24 13.33
CA ALA A 190 19.70 -33.59 14.05
C ALA A 190 19.57 -32.05 14.12
N ALA A 191 18.87 -31.43 13.17
CA ALA A 191 18.72 -29.98 13.12
C ALA A 191 17.80 -29.47 14.24
N THR A 192 18.22 -28.39 14.90
CA THR A 192 17.49 -27.75 16.00
C THR A 192 16.98 -26.36 15.64
N ASN A 193 17.41 -25.79 14.52
CA ASN A 193 17.05 -24.42 14.14
C ASN A 193 16.20 -24.44 12.87
N PHE A 194 15.24 -23.51 12.83
CA PHE A 194 14.57 -23.15 11.59
C PHE A 194 15.51 -22.25 10.78
N PHE A 195 15.47 -22.39 9.45
CA PHE A 195 16.17 -21.48 8.55
C PHE A 195 15.26 -20.30 8.19
N GLU A 196 15.85 -19.13 7.97
CA GLU A 196 15.10 -17.98 7.43
C GLU A 196 14.67 -18.28 5.99
N GLY A 197 13.43 -17.93 5.65
CA GLY A 197 12.81 -18.19 4.34
C GLY A 197 12.29 -19.62 4.14
N GLU A 198 12.45 -20.53 5.10
CA GLU A 198 11.94 -21.90 4.99
C GLU A 198 10.42 -21.97 5.16
N SER A 199 9.78 -22.89 4.42
CA SER A 199 8.37 -23.22 4.65
C SER A 199 8.21 -24.04 5.94
N VAL A 200 7.38 -23.54 6.84
CA VAL A 200 6.99 -24.21 8.09
C VAL A 200 5.55 -24.66 7.95
N PHE A 201 5.25 -25.88 8.36
CA PHE A 201 3.91 -26.44 8.24
C PHE A 201 3.46 -27.10 9.54
N GLN A 202 2.13 -27.18 9.68
CA GLN A 202 1.46 -27.91 10.72
C GLN A 202 0.49 -28.92 10.09
N VAL A 203 0.42 -30.11 10.67
CA VAL A 203 -0.64 -31.09 10.42
C VAL A 203 -1.44 -31.22 11.71
N ALA A 204 -2.72 -30.83 11.68
CA ALA A 204 -3.57 -30.85 12.87
C ALA A 204 -3.58 -32.23 13.54
N ASP A 205 -3.34 -32.27 14.85
CA ASP A 205 -3.36 -33.47 15.71
C ASP A 205 -2.34 -34.57 15.34
N VAL A 206 -1.40 -34.31 14.43
CA VAL A 206 -0.37 -35.26 14.00
C VAL A 206 1.01 -34.69 14.26
N THR A 207 1.83 -35.41 15.02
CA THR A 207 3.20 -35.02 15.36
C THR A 207 4.22 -36.04 14.86
N GLY A 208 5.47 -35.59 14.67
CA GLY A 208 6.59 -36.44 14.26
C GLY A 208 6.60 -36.82 12.79
N ASP A 209 7.30 -37.91 12.45
CA ASP A 209 7.59 -38.29 11.06
C ASP A 209 6.38 -38.65 10.19
N THR A 210 5.20 -38.77 10.79
CA THR A 210 3.93 -38.98 10.08
C THR A 210 3.28 -37.67 9.60
N ALA A 211 3.73 -36.52 10.11
CA ALA A 211 3.35 -35.20 9.63
C ALA A 211 4.16 -34.84 8.38
N LEU A 212 3.56 -35.03 7.20
CA LEU A 212 4.13 -34.70 5.90
C LEU A 212 3.54 -33.39 5.35
N LEU A 213 4.35 -32.62 4.63
CA LEU A 213 3.93 -31.36 4.00
C LEU A 213 2.71 -31.53 3.08
N ALA A 214 2.55 -32.69 2.44
CA ALA A 214 1.40 -32.99 1.57
C ALA A 214 0.04 -33.05 2.31
N ASN A 215 0.06 -33.22 3.64
CA ASN A 215 -1.13 -33.25 4.49
C ASN A 215 -1.23 -32.00 5.37
N ALA A 216 -0.47 -30.94 5.06
CA ALA A 216 -0.44 -29.72 5.86
C ALA A 216 -1.83 -29.07 5.93
N THR A 217 -2.30 -28.83 7.16
CA THR A 217 -3.53 -28.08 7.43
C THR A 217 -3.27 -26.58 7.51
N ALA A 218 -2.03 -26.20 7.83
CA ALA A 218 -1.55 -24.83 7.74
C ALA A 218 -0.08 -24.80 7.27
N THR A 219 0.26 -23.81 6.46
CA THR A 219 1.62 -23.55 5.96
C THR A 219 1.97 -22.10 6.17
N ALA A 220 3.23 -21.81 6.46
CA ALA A 220 3.77 -20.47 6.69
C ALA A 220 5.23 -20.41 6.22
N ILE A 221 5.81 -19.21 6.23
CA ILE A 221 7.23 -18.97 5.95
C ILE A 221 7.91 -18.47 7.22
N ALA A 222 9.03 -19.07 7.60
CA ALA A 222 9.85 -18.59 8.70
C ALA A 222 10.61 -17.32 8.31
N THR A 223 10.43 -16.24 9.06
CA THR A 223 11.15 -14.98 8.85
C THR A 223 12.32 -14.83 9.81
N ASP A 224 12.16 -15.26 11.06
CA ASP A 224 13.21 -15.19 12.07
C ASP A 224 13.07 -16.33 13.09
N TRP A 225 14.19 -16.85 13.59
CA TRP A 225 14.25 -17.89 14.61
C TRP A 225 15.26 -17.57 15.70
N SER A 226 14.77 -17.42 16.93
CA SER A 226 15.60 -17.26 18.12
C SER A 226 15.74 -18.58 18.88
N ALA A 227 16.88 -19.25 18.72
CA ALA A 227 17.18 -20.50 19.45
C ALA A 227 17.31 -20.33 20.98
N LEU A 228 17.64 -19.12 21.45
CA LEU A 228 17.82 -18.83 22.89
C LEU A 228 16.49 -18.72 23.63
N ASN A 229 15.49 -18.13 22.98
CA ASN A 229 14.16 -17.88 23.56
C ASN A 229 13.08 -18.81 22.98
N THR A 230 13.47 -19.72 22.07
CA THR A 230 12.59 -20.63 21.32
C THR A 230 11.40 -19.92 20.68
N LYS A 231 11.66 -18.76 20.07
CA LYS A 231 10.68 -17.92 19.38
C LYS A 231 10.84 -18.03 17.88
N LEU A 232 9.75 -18.33 17.18
CA LEU A 232 9.69 -18.41 15.73
C LEU A 232 8.73 -17.36 15.19
N THR A 233 9.22 -16.49 14.34
CA THR A 233 8.40 -15.49 13.65
C THR A 233 8.01 -16.02 12.28
N LEU A 234 6.70 -16.17 12.06
CA LEU A 234 6.13 -16.69 10.83
C LEU A 234 5.36 -15.60 10.06
N THR A 235 5.47 -15.63 8.74
CA THR A 235 4.71 -14.80 7.81
C THR A 235 3.98 -15.65 6.76
N THR A 236 3.05 -15.05 6.01
CA THR A 236 2.28 -15.71 4.94
C THR A 236 1.64 -17.02 5.41
N ILE A 237 0.90 -16.96 6.52
CA ILE A 237 0.19 -18.12 7.06
C ILE A 237 -1.04 -18.40 6.19
N VAL A 238 -1.05 -19.56 5.53
CA VAL A 238 -2.18 -20.10 4.78
C VAL A 238 -2.81 -21.21 5.60
N GLY A 239 -4.08 -21.06 5.94
CA GLY A 239 -4.80 -21.94 6.86
C GLY A 239 -4.81 -21.41 8.30
N THR A 240 -5.24 -22.24 9.26
CA THR A 240 -5.29 -21.87 10.67
C THR A 240 -4.30 -22.72 11.45
N ILE A 241 -3.28 -22.09 12.04
CA ILE A 241 -2.36 -22.77 12.94
C ILE A 241 -3.06 -22.97 14.29
N LEU A 242 -3.27 -24.22 14.69
CA LEU A 242 -3.83 -24.59 15.97
C LEU A 242 -2.76 -24.49 17.05
N THR A 243 -3.09 -23.82 18.16
CA THR A 243 -2.21 -23.60 19.32
C THR A 243 -2.64 -24.43 20.53
N SER A 244 -3.52 -25.43 20.35
CA SER A 244 -3.92 -26.34 21.42
C SER A 244 -2.76 -27.25 21.86
N THR A 245 -2.82 -27.75 23.09
CA THR A 245 -1.79 -28.65 23.63
C THR A 245 -1.57 -29.86 22.73
N GLY A 246 -0.30 -30.18 22.43
CA GLY A 246 0.08 -31.29 21.56
C GLY A 246 0.16 -30.98 20.06
N GLN A 247 -0.04 -29.72 19.64
CA GLN A 247 0.20 -29.30 18.26
C GLN A 247 1.66 -28.90 18.03
N THR A 248 2.21 -29.22 16.85
CA THR A 248 3.60 -28.91 16.50
C THR A 248 3.72 -28.09 15.22
N LEU A 249 4.81 -27.34 15.12
CA LEU A 249 5.27 -26.70 13.88
C LEU A 249 6.52 -27.42 13.40
N ARG A 250 6.53 -27.81 12.13
CA ARG A 250 7.65 -28.53 11.50
C ARG A 250 8.21 -27.75 10.31
N GLY A 251 9.52 -27.63 10.26
CA GLY A 251 10.26 -27.09 9.13
C GLY A 251 10.33 -28.06 7.96
N ALA A 252 10.03 -27.60 6.74
CA ALA A 252 10.08 -28.43 5.53
C ALA A 252 11.51 -28.80 5.13
N VAL A 253 12.48 -27.91 5.34
CA VAL A 253 13.89 -28.11 4.96
C VAL A 253 14.70 -28.56 6.16
N SER A 254 14.62 -27.83 7.27
CA SER A 254 15.32 -28.15 8.52
C SER A 254 14.86 -29.47 9.16
N GLY A 255 13.59 -29.84 9.00
CA GLY A 255 12.97 -30.93 9.75
C GLY A 255 12.91 -30.68 11.26
N ALA A 256 13.20 -29.46 11.71
CA ALA A 256 13.04 -29.04 13.10
C ALA A 256 11.54 -29.05 13.44
N GLU A 257 11.18 -29.60 14.60
CA GLU A 257 9.79 -29.73 15.02
C GLU A 257 9.69 -29.43 16.51
N TYR A 258 8.79 -28.50 16.85
CA TYR A 258 8.57 -28.02 18.20
C TYR A 258 7.08 -27.95 18.52
N GLU A 259 6.74 -28.22 19.79
CA GLU A 259 5.39 -27.98 20.32
C GLU A 259 5.09 -26.47 20.40
N ILE A 260 3.85 -26.09 20.12
CA ILE A 260 3.41 -24.68 20.17
C ILE A 260 2.86 -24.39 21.57
N ASN A 261 3.42 -23.42 22.28
CA ASN A 261 2.91 -22.99 23.59
C ASN A 261 1.86 -21.88 23.45
N SER A 262 2.20 -20.85 22.67
CA SER A 262 1.32 -19.70 22.44
C SER A 262 1.70 -18.96 21.16
N SER A 263 0.80 -18.14 20.65
CA SER A 263 1.02 -17.24 19.52
C SER A 263 0.74 -15.81 19.96
N THR A 264 1.63 -14.88 19.61
CA THR A 264 1.44 -13.45 19.82
C THR A 264 1.59 -12.72 18.49
N THR A 265 0.64 -11.84 18.16
CA THR A 265 0.76 -10.97 16.99
C THR A 265 1.89 -9.98 17.24
N THR A 266 2.86 -9.91 16.33
CA THR A 266 3.94 -8.93 16.44
C THR A 266 3.51 -7.59 15.83
N THR A 267 4.23 -6.52 16.19
CA THR A 267 4.10 -5.22 15.53
C THR A 267 4.92 -5.14 14.23
N LEU A 268 5.52 -6.25 13.79
CA LEU A 268 6.28 -6.31 12.55
C LEU A 268 5.30 -6.40 11.38
N ILE A 269 5.26 -5.33 10.60
CA ILE A 269 4.55 -5.25 9.33
C ILE A 269 5.64 -5.34 8.27
N ILE A 270 5.58 -6.38 7.44
CA ILE A 270 6.47 -6.51 6.28
C ILE A 270 5.68 -5.98 5.09
N PRO A 271 6.14 -4.91 4.41
CA PRO A 271 5.54 -4.51 3.15
C PRO A 271 5.74 -5.66 2.16
N GLN A 272 4.64 -6.19 1.62
CA GLN A 272 4.69 -7.14 0.52
C GLN A 272 4.19 -6.42 -0.73
N GLU A 273 4.85 -6.66 -1.86
CA GLU A 273 4.30 -6.32 -3.17
C GLU A 273 2.89 -6.94 -3.31
N PRO A 274 1.93 -6.20 -3.91
CA PRO A 274 0.58 -6.69 -4.12
C PRO A 274 0.64 -8.02 -4.88
N GLN A 275 -0.24 -8.95 -4.52
CA GLN A 275 -0.30 -10.31 -5.06
C GLN A 275 -0.90 -10.34 -6.48
N ASP A 276 -0.42 -9.48 -7.37
CA ASP A 276 -0.55 -9.61 -8.81
C ASP A 276 0.90 -9.82 -9.29
N ASP A 277 1.17 -10.84 -10.11
CA ASP A 277 2.52 -11.30 -10.53
C ASP A 277 3.33 -10.26 -11.37
N LYS A 278 3.35 -9.00 -10.96
CA LYS A 278 4.07 -7.89 -11.56
C LYS A 278 4.61 -7.01 -10.43
N PRO A 279 5.89 -7.18 -10.05
CA PRO A 279 6.50 -6.28 -9.08
C PRO A 279 6.39 -4.84 -9.59
N ALA A 280 6.00 -3.92 -8.70
CA ALA A 280 6.07 -2.50 -8.96
C ALA A 280 7.54 -2.05 -8.85
N GLY A 281 8.33 -2.45 -9.85
CA GLY A 281 9.75 -2.13 -9.97
C GLY A 281 10.63 -3.37 -10.00
N ASP A 282 11.38 -3.54 -11.09
CA ASP A 282 12.34 -4.63 -11.32
C ASP A 282 13.57 -4.59 -10.37
N ASN A 283 13.50 -3.90 -9.23
CA ASN A 283 14.65 -3.76 -8.33
C ASN A 283 15.05 -5.10 -7.70
N GLU A 284 14.09 -5.97 -7.36
CA GLU A 284 14.38 -7.32 -6.85
C GLU A 284 15.01 -8.21 -7.94
N ASP A 285 14.53 -8.13 -9.17
CA ASP A 285 15.10 -8.85 -10.31
C ASP A 285 16.54 -8.36 -10.59
N ILE A 286 16.82 -7.06 -10.47
CA ILE A 286 18.16 -6.49 -10.64
C ILE A 286 19.13 -6.96 -9.55
N GLU A 287 18.71 -7.08 -8.29
CA GLU A 287 19.54 -7.68 -7.22
C GLU A 287 19.79 -9.18 -7.51
N LEU A 288 18.80 -9.91 -8.00
CA LEU A 288 18.92 -11.32 -8.40
C LEU A 288 19.86 -11.53 -9.60
N PHE A 289 19.90 -10.60 -10.56
CA PHE A 289 20.85 -10.63 -11.66
C PHE A 289 22.28 -10.33 -11.21
N ARG A 290 22.47 -9.48 -10.19
CA ARG A 290 23.81 -9.25 -9.61
C ARG A 290 24.37 -10.50 -8.94
N ASP A 291 23.52 -11.28 -8.28
CA ASP A 291 23.95 -12.49 -7.56
C ASP A 291 24.07 -13.72 -8.49
N GLN A 292 23.45 -13.71 -9.68
CA GLN A 292 23.63 -14.76 -10.71
C GLN A 292 24.88 -14.55 -11.58
N ASP A 293 25.30 -13.32 -11.81
CA ASP A 293 26.53 -13.01 -12.55
C ASP A 293 27.70 -12.76 -11.58
N ASP A 294 28.06 -13.78 -10.78
CA ASP A 294 29.40 -13.89 -10.20
C ASP A 294 30.39 -14.26 -11.32
N ILE A 295 30.54 -13.36 -12.28
CA ILE A 295 31.43 -13.51 -13.44
C ILE A 295 32.90 -13.37 -13.03
N PHE A 296 33.16 -12.94 -11.79
CA PHE A 296 34.48 -12.74 -11.21
C PHE A 296 34.61 -13.45 -9.86
N ASP A 297 35.19 -14.65 -9.87
CA ASP A 297 35.64 -15.35 -8.67
C ASP A 297 36.78 -14.55 -8.01
N PHE A 298 36.52 -14.00 -6.82
CA PHE A 298 37.50 -13.28 -5.99
C PHE A 298 38.13 -14.15 -4.90
N THR A 299 37.96 -15.47 -4.95
CA THR A 299 38.70 -16.38 -4.08
C THR A 299 40.17 -16.44 -4.51
N ASP A 300 41.08 -16.56 -3.55
CA ASP A 300 42.54 -16.53 -3.77
C ASP A 300 43.07 -17.82 -4.44
N THR A 301 42.18 -18.63 -5.03
CA THR A 301 42.49 -19.91 -5.68
C THR A 301 42.41 -19.72 -7.18
N ASP A 302 43.51 -19.99 -7.87
CA ASP A 302 43.71 -19.71 -9.30
C ASP A 302 42.54 -20.20 -10.18
N PRO A 303 41.83 -19.29 -10.88
CA PRO A 303 40.66 -19.62 -11.67
C PRO A 303 40.98 -20.35 -13.00
N PHE A 304 42.26 -20.57 -13.32
CA PHE A 304 42.68 -21.30 -14.53
C PHE A 304 43.50 -22.57 -14.25
N SER A 305 43.51 -23.08 -13.02
CA SER A 305 44.20 -24.33 -12.71
C SER A 305 43.38 -25.54 -13.18
N GLU A 306 43.67 -26.04 -14.39
CA GLU A 306 43.28 -27.40 -14.79
C GLU A 306 44.00 -28.40 -13.89
N GLY A 307 43.36 -28.76 -12.77
CA GLY A 307 43.56 -29.97 -11.97
C GLY A 307 44.98 -30.52 -11.88
N ASP A 308 45.66 -30.21 -10.78
CA ASP A 308 46.31 -31.17 -9.87
C ASP A 308 47.33 -30.42 -9.04
N TYR A 309 46.97 -29.97 -7.81
CA TYR A 309 47.73 -30.08 -6.55
C TYR A 309 46.80 -29.81 -5.36
#